data_AF-A0A1I5MYH3-F1
#
_entry.id   AF-A0A1I5MYH3-F1
#
_cell.length_a   1.000
_cell.length_b   1.000
_cell.length_c   1.000
_cell.angle_alpha   90.00
_cell.angle_beta   90.00
_cell.angle_gamma   90.00
#
_symmetry.space_group_name_H-M   'P 1'
#
loop_
_entity.id
_entity.type
_entity.pdbx_description
1 polymer ?
#
loop_
_entity_poly.entity_id
_entity_poly.type
_entity_poly.pdbx_seq_one_letter_code
_entity_poly.pdbx_strand_id
1 'polypeptide(L)'
;MHIKSFITHKRGGNVSSIQDSIAMDVEKGRFALSDGVSDSVLPEIWADILTHAYISVEDIQQFPPEGLEQIFLSQKESYVSTLDKEQRYIQKLIEKHFQTGAATFIGIELRENILSWLVIGDSCLFIMPDGEPLQCISSNPSHFDEDGHLNLEFNNYPCQIHSDGSLHGEWTKGERSFDTGSILMMSDAMSAWFVSQLNQGLSPLDQLNAITDNDDFESFVEEQYKQQALESDDESVIMITIDDKLPEHEDVITDTTKTETADKEDENVSMKDFCKKESIDDIIDNADETILTENLNEEETEITEEAMVLNTTFKAHFSLENWKKKFSLLVKSIWFRQNNS
;
A
#
# COMPACT_ATOMS: atom_id res chain seq x y z
N MET A 1 -18.66 -16.38 11.71
CA MET A 1 -17.87 -15.57 10.76
C MET A 1 -16.41 -15.86 11.03
N HIS A 2 -15.61 -16.10 9.99
CA HIS A 2 -14.18 -16.33 10.11
C HIS A 2 -13.44 -15.25 9.32
N ILE A 3 -12.46 -14.59 9.94
CA ILE A 3 -11.71 -13.48 9.33
C ILE A 3 -10.24 -13.85 9.26
N LYS A 4 -9.60 -13.59 8.13
CA LYS A 4 -8.15 -13.63 7.95
C LYS A 4 -7.70 -12.34 7.30
N SER A 5 -6.56 -11.80 7.70
CA SER A 5 -5.96 -10.65 7.05
C SER A 5 -4.46 -10.84 7.00
N PHE A 6 -3.86 -10.62 5.83
CA PHE A 6 -2.43 -10.74 5.62
C PHE A 6 -1.89 -9.55 4.84
N ILE A 7 -0.64 -9.21 5.13
CA ILE A 7 0.06 -8.11 4.47
C ILE A 7 1.57 -8.41 4.44
N THR A 8 2.22 -8.15 3.32
CA THR A 8 3.67 -8.28 3.18
C THR A 8 4.21 -7.20 2.24
N HIS A 9 5.53 -6.99 2.32
CA HIS A 9 6.21 -5.91 1.64
C HIS A 9 6.73 -6.32 0.26
N LYS A 10 6.90 -5.34 -0.63
CA LYS A 10 7.62 -5.49 -1.90
C LYS A 10 8.95 -6.22 -1.75
N ARG A 11 9.26 -7.10 -2.71
CA ARG A 11 10.50 -7.89 -2.68
C ARG A 11 11.73 -6.97 -2.71
N GLY A 12 12.65 -7.20 -1.78
CA GLY A 12 13.83 -6.35 -1.57
C GLY A 12 13.61 -5.24 -0.53
N GLY A 13 12.36 -4.91 -0.20
CA GLY A 13 11.99 -4.00 0.87
C GLY A 13 11.92 -4.66 2.24
N ASN A 14 11.23 -4.01 3.18
CA ASN A 14 11.03 -4.53 4.53
C ASN A 14 9.66 -4.10 5.09
N VAL A 15 9.27 -4.64 6.25
CA VAL A 15 7.96 -4.34 6.87
C VAL A 15 7.67 -2.85 7.05
N SER A 16 8.69 -2.01 7.29
CA SER A 16 8.52 -0.56 7.43
C SER A 16 8.39 0.21 6.12
N SER A 17 8.56 -0.45 4.97
CA SER A 17 8.37 0.16 3.64
C SER A 17 7.01 -0.14 3.02
N ILE A 18 6.14 -0.89 3.73
CA ILE A 18 4.81 -1.25 3.24
C ILE A 18 3.96 0.03 3.10
N GLN A 19 3.40 0.22 1.91
CA GLN A 19 2.51 1.33 1.55
C GLN A 19 1.03 0.95 1.68
N ASP A 20 0.73 -0.35 1.74
CA ASP A 20 -0.58 -0.89 2.05
C ASP A 20 -0.96 -0.72 3.54
N SER A 21 -2.25 -0.56 3.80
CA SER A 21 -2.81 -0.59 5.15
C SER A 21 -4.09 -1.41 5.21
N ILE A 22 -4.30 -2.05 6.36
CA ILE A 22 -5.52 -2.78 6.71
C ILE A 22 -5.99 -2.29 8.09
N ALA A 23 -7.30 -2.02 8.22
CA ALA A 23 -7.92 -1.77 9.52
C ALA A 23 -9.28 -2.46 9.62
N MET A 24 -9.64 -2.94 10.82
CA MET A 24 -10.87 -3.70 11.05
C MET A 24 -11.50 -3.33 12.39
N ASP A 25 -12.83 -3.21 12.41
CA ASP A 25 -13.66 -3.14 13.61
C ASP A 25 -14.73 -4.23 13.49
N VAL A 26 -14.43 -5.40 14.07
CA VAL A 26 -15.27 -6.59 13.96
C VAL A 26 -16.62 -6.39 14.64
N GLU A 27 -16.67 -5.62 15.74
CA GLU A 27 -17.93 -5.33 16.45
C GLU A 27 -18.89 -4.48 15.59
N LYS A 28 -18.35 -3.52 14.84
CA LYS A 28 -19.14 -2.74 13.87
C LYS A 28 -19.32 -3.44 12.52
N GLY A 29 -18.63 -4.56 12.30
CA GLY A 29 -18.63 -5.29 11.03
C GLY A 29 -17.92 -4.54 9.92
N ARG A 30 -16.90 -3.73 10.23
CA ARG A 30 -16.22 -2.85 9.27
C ARG A 30 -14.80 -3.31 8.98
N PHE A 31 -14.45 -3.27 7.70
CA PHE A 31 -13.15 -3.71 7.22
C PHE A 31 -12.69 -2.71 6.15
N ALA A 32 -11.44 -2.30 6.21
CA ALA A 32 -10.84 -1.36 5.29
C ALA A 32 -9.47 -1.86 4.83
N LEU A 33 -9.20 -1.68 3.54
CA LEU A 33 -7.92 -1.91 2.88
C LEU A 33 -7.62 -0.68 2.03
N SER A 34 -6.38 -0.21 2.05
CA SER A 34 -5.91 0.91 1.23
C SER A 34 -4.51 0.62 0.76
N ASP A 35 -4.24 0.88 -0.52
CA ASP A 35 -2.95 0.68 -1.15
C ASP A 35 -2.40 2.05 -1.57
N GLY A 36 -1.22 2.37 -1.03
CA GLY A 36 -0.60 3.66 -1.16
C GLY A 36 0.08 3.83 -2.52
N VAL A 37 -0.24 4.91 -3.23
CA VAL A 37 0.31 5.16 -4.57
C VAL A 37 1.78 5.54 -4.44
N SER A 38 2.68 4.69 -4.97
CA SER A 38 4.13 4.86 -4.86
C SER A 38 4.65 6.24 -5.31
N ASP A 39 4.05 6.80 -6.36
CA ASP A 39 4.36 8.13 -6.88
C ASP A 39 3.57 9.23 -6.14
N SER A 40 3.60 9.20 -4.80
CA SER A 40 2.93 10.18 -3.95
C SER A 40 3.72 10.52 -2.67
N VAL A 41 3.27 11.53 -1.93
CA VAL A 41 3.91 11.93 -0.68
C VAL A 41 3.46 11.03 0.46
N LEU A 42 4.38 10.24 1.03
CA LEU A 42 4.14 9.38 2.20
C LEU A 42 2.89 8.50 2.04
N PRO A 43 2.82 7.68 0.96
CA PRO A 43 1.68 6.83 0.66
C PRO A 43 1.28 5.93 1.84
N GLU A 44 2.26 5.42 2.59
CA GLU A 44 2.06 4.56 3.76
C GLU A 44 1.28 5.27 4.88
N ILE A 45 1.58 6.54 5.13
CA ILE A 45 0.87 7.36 6.13
C ILE A 45 -0.55 7.64 5.66
N TRP A 46 -0.73 7.87 4.36
CA TRP A 46 -2.05 8.19 3.83
C TRP A 46 -3.00 6.99 3.81
N ALA A 47 -2.51 5.81 3.40
CA ALA A 47 -3.26 4.56 3.45
C ALA A 47 -3.68 4.20 4.90
N ASP A 48 -2.78 4.38 5.86
CA ASP A 48 -3.06 4.19 7.29
C ASP A 48 -4.18 5.11 7.79
N ILE A 49 -4.13 6.40 7.46
CA ILE A 49 -5.15 7.37 7.85
C ILE A 49 -6.52 6.99 7.27
N LEU A 50 -6.59 6.60 5.99
CA LEU A 50 -7.84 6.25 5.34
C LEU A 50 -8.52 5.04 5.99
N THR A 51 -7.76 3.98 6.21
CA THR A 51 -8.28 2.73 6.81
C THR A 51 -8.77 2.94 8.24
N HIS A 52 -7.98 3.63 9.08
CA HIS A 52 -8.36 3.92 10.46
C HIS A 52 -9.53 4.90 10.55
N ALA A 53 -9.58 5.91 9.68
CA ALA A 53 -10.70 6.83 9.62
C ALA A 53 -12.01 6.10 9.27
N TYR A 54 -11.98 5.17 8.32
CA TYR A 54 -13.16 4.42 7.90
C TYR A 54 -13.77 3.58 9.01
N ILE A 55 -12.98 2.85 9.78
CA ILE A 55 -13.53 2.05 10.89
C ILE A 55 -14.02 2.94 12.06
N SER A 56 -13.53 4.18 12.12
CA SER A 56 -13.82 5.14 13.19
C SER A 56 -15.04 6.03 12.95
N VAL A 57 -15.54 6.19 11.71
CA VAL A 57 -16.74 7.01 11.46
C VAL A 57 -17.96 6.43 12.18
N GLU A 58 -19.01 7.22 12.41
CA GLU A 58 -20.26 6.66 12.97
C GLU A 58 -21.09 5.97 11.88
N ASP A 59 -21.09 6.54 10.67
CA ASP A 59 -21.81 6.08 9.49
C ASP A 59 -20.87 6.07 8.29
N ILE A 60 -20.78 4.94 7.58
CA ILE A 60 -19.88 4.78 6.43
C ILE A 60 -20.19 5.79 5.31
N GLN A 61 -21.41 6.30 5.22
CA GLN A 61 -21.78 7.33 4.24
C GLN A 61 -21.10 8.68 4.51
N GLN A 62 -20.52 8.87 5.70
CA GLN A 62 -19.74 10.05 6.07
C GLN A 62 -18.26 9.94 5.68
N PHE A 63 -17.84 8.82 5.09
CA PHE A 63 -16.47 8.65 4.62
C PHE A 63 -16.27 9.28 3.22
N PRO A 64 -15.13 9.96 2.97
CA PRO A 64 -14.09 10.34 3.94
C PRO A 64 -14.57 11.48 4.87
N PRO A 65 -14.29 11.42 6.18
CA PRO A 65 -14.70 12.48 7.10
C PRO A 65 -13.95 13.79 6.84
N GLU A 66 -14.54 14.91 7.24
CA GLU A 66 -13.83 16.19 7.26
C GLU A 66 -12.62 16.11 8.20
N GLY A 67 -11.51 16.74 7.82
CA GLY A 67 -10.32 16.84 8.68
C GLY A 67 -9.17 15.87 8.38
N LEU A 68 -9.33 14.93 7.44
CA LEU A 68 -8.26 13.98 7.10
C LEU A 68 -6.96 14.66 6.64
N GLU A 69 -7.06 15.77 5.89
CA GLU A 69 -5.89 16.56 5.49
C GLU A 69 -5.10 17.04 6.71
N GLN A 70 -5.77 17.52 7.75
CA GLN A 70 -5.09 18.01 8.96
C GLN A 70 -4.45 16.85 9.74
N ILE A 71 -5.07 15.67 9.73
CA ILE A 71 -4.47 14.46 10.31
C ILE A 71 -3.21 14.09 9.52
N PHE A 72 -3.27 14.08 8.19
CA PHE A 72 -2.11 13.79 7.33
C PHE A 72 -0.97 14.78 7.55
N LEU A 73 -1.25 16.08 7.58
CA LEU A 73 -0.25 17.10 7.85
C LEU A 73 0.42 16.91 9.23
N SER A 74 -0.38 16.62 10.26
CA SER A 74 0.12 16.35 11.62
C SER A 74 1.00 15.10 11.67
N GLN A 75 0.59 14.00 11.02
CA GLN A 75 1.38 12.77 10.96
C GLN A 75 2.66 12.95 10.14
N LYS A 76 2.58 13.66 9.00
CA LYS A 76 3.75 14.05 8.20
C LYS A 76 4.76 14.84 9.03
N GLU A 77 4.32 15.86 9.76
CA GLU A 77 5.20 16.65 10.63
C GLU A 77 5.90 15.78 11.69
N SER A 78 5.14 14.87 12.30
CA SER A 78 5.68 13.90 13.25
C SER A 78 6.76 13.02 12.60
N TYR A 79 6.46 12.43 11.44
CA TYR A 79 7.42 11.61 10.68
C TYR A 79 8.69 12.40 10.32
N VAL A 80 8.55 13.58 9.72
CA VAL A 80 9.67 14.47 9.33
C VAL A 80 10.53 14.86 10.54
N SER A 81 9.96 14.93 11.74
CA SER A 81 10.72 15.23 12.96
C SER A 81 11.67 14.10 13.38
N THR A 82 11.37 12.85 12.99
CA THR A 82 12.21 11.67 13.27
C THR A 82 13.40 11.53 12.31
N LEU A 83 13.29 12.15 11.13
CA LEU A 83 14.28 12.04 10.06
C LEU A 83 15.57 12.80 10.37
N ASP A 84 16.69 12.24 9.91
CA ASP A 84 17.98 12.93 9.93
C ASP A 84 18.05 14.06 8.90
N LYS A 85 19.23 14.67 8.71
CA LYS A 85 19.39 15.79 7.77
C LYS A 85 19.27 15.35 6.31
N GLU A 86 19.80 14.19 5.95
CA GLU A 86 19.82 13.67 4.59
C GLU A 86 18.42 13.19 4.20
N GLN A 87 17.77 12.42 5.06
CA GLN A 87 16.40 11.96 4.89
C GLN A 87 15.43 13.13 4.73
N ARG A 88 15.56 14.19 5.55
CA ARG A 88 14.73 15.40 5.39
C ARG A 88 14.95 16.13 4.07
N TYR A 89 16.15 16.07 3.51
CA TYR A 89 16.41 16.68 2.21
C TYR A 89 15.72 15.87 1.09
N ILE A 90 15.82 14.55 1.13
CA ILE A 90 15.13 13.63 0.21
C ILE A 90 13.61 13.86 0.30
N GLN A 91 13.05 13.86 1.51
CA GLN A 91 11.63 14.11 1.74
C GLN A 91 11.15 15.43 1.14
N LYS A 92 11.95 16.51 1.25
CA LYS A 92 11.61 17.80 0.60
C LYS A 92 11.60 17.74 -0.92
N LEU A 93 12.43 16.89 -1.54
CA LEU A 93 12.41 16.69 -2.99
C LEU A 93 11.15 15.94 -3.42
N ILE A 94 10.77 14.89 -2.69
CA ILE A 94 9.52 14.13 -2.88
C ILE A 94 8.32 15.07 -2.79
N GLU A 95 8.23 15.88 -1.73
CA GLU A 95 7.14 16.84 -1.53
C GLU A 95 7.05 17.88 -2.65
N LYS A 96 8.19 18.33 -3.19
CA LYS A 96 8.22 19.25 -4.32
C LYS A 96 7.74 18.61 -5.61
N HIS A 97 7.93 17.30 -5.77
CA HIS A 97 7.57 16.58 -6.99
C HIS A 97 6.10 16.14 -6.99
N PHE A 98 5.62 15.48 -5.94
CA PHE A 98 4.29 14.86 -5.91
C PHE A 98 3.18 15.68 -5.23
N GLN A 99 3.54 16.63 -4.36
CA GLN A 99 2.64 17.57 -3.63
C GLN A 99 1.67 16.94 -2.62
N THR A 100 1.00 15.82 -2.94
CA THR A 100 -0.01 15.17 -2.10
C THR A 100 0.31 13.69 -1.89
N GLY A 101 -0.12 13.12 -0.76
CA GLY A 101 -0.27 11.65 -0.65
C GLY A 101 -1.45 11.18 -1.48
N ALA A 102 -1.39 9.96 -2.00
CA ALA A 102 -2.47 9.35 -2.77
C ALA A 102 -2.55 7.86 -2.47
N ALA A 103 -3.76 7.30 -2.47
CA ALA A 103 -4.01 5.90 -2.20
C ALA A 103 -5.33 5.44 -2.82
N THR A 104 -5.41 4.17 -3.20
CA THR A 104 -6.67 3.46 -3.47
C THR A 104 -7.35 3.12 -2.14
N PHE A 105 -8.62 2.74 -2.18
CA PHE A 105 -9.34 2.40 -0.96
C PHE A 105 -10.51 1.45 -1.21
N ILE A 106 -10.65 0.44 -0.34
CA ILE A 106 -11.80 -0.43 -0.19
C ILE A 106 -12.26 -0.35 1.26
N GLY A 107 -13.52 -0.01 1.49
CA GLY A 107 -14.17 -0.12 2.78
C GLY A 107 -15.47 -0.89 2.64
N ILE A 108 -15.69 -1.88 3.52
CA ILE A 108 -16.95 -2.60 3.60
C ILE A 108 -17.54 -2.55 5.01
N GLU A 109 -18.86 -2.59 5.08
CA GLU A 109 -19.63 -2.81 6.30
C GLU A 109 -20.55 -4.00 6.10
N LEU A 110 -20.46 -5.00 6.96
CA LEU A 110 -21.33 -6.17 7.02
C LEU A 110 -22.15 -6.11 8.30
N ARG A 111 -23.42 -5.73 8.19
CA ARG A 111 -24.35 -5.61 9.32
C ARG A 111 -25.70 -6.19 8.94
N GLU A 112 -26.26 -7.04 9.82
CA GLU A 112 -27.60 -7.62 9.63
C GLU A 112 -27.78 -8.29 8.25
N ASN A 113 -26.78 -9.03 7.79
CA ASN A 113 -26.71 -9.69 6.47
C ASN A 113 -26.76 -8.71 5.27
N ILE A 114 -26.49 -7.43 5.49
CA ILE A 114 -26.30 -6.43 4.45
C ILE A 114 -24.81 -6.15 4.36
N LEU A 115 -24.25 -6.41 3.18
CA LEU A 115 -22.90 -6.02 2.79
C LEU A 115 -23.00 -4.70 2.02
N SER A 116 -22.39 -3.65 2.56
CA SER A 116 -22.25 -2.34 1.94
C SER A 116 -20.79 -2.07 1.63
N TRP A 117 -20.48 -1.35 0.54
CA TRP A 117 -19.11 -1.06 0.13
C TRP A 117 -18.91 0.35 -0.41
N LEU A 118 -17.68 0.82 -0.24
CA LEU A 118 -17.09 2.01 -0.85
C LEU A 118 -15.75 1.59 -1.46
N VAL A 119 -15.61 1.72 -2.78
CA VAL A 119 -14.37 1.36 -3.49
C VAL A 119 -13.91 2.52 -4.38
N ILE A 120 -12.62 2.79 -4.37
CA ILE A 120 -11.94 3.68 -5.31
C ILE A 120 -10.56 3.12 -5.63
N GLY A 121 -10.25 2.98 -6.91
CA GLY A 121 -8.98 2.42 -7.40
C GLY A 121 -9.13 1.01 -7.95
N ASP A 122 -8.00 0.35 -8.13
CA ASP A 122 -7.86 -0.98 -8.72
C ASP A 122 -7.56 -2.09 -7.70
N SER A 123 -7.44 -1.75 -6.42
CA SER A 123 -7.69 -2.71 -5.34
C SER A 123 -9.13 -3.24 -5.46
N CYS A 124 -9.29 -4.56 -5.36
CA CYS A 124 -10.56 -5.23 -5.69
C CYS A 124 -11.28 -5.81 -4.49
N LEU A 125 -12.60 -5.66 -4.49
CA LEU A 125 -13.55 -6.37 -3.66
C LEU A 125 -14.15 -7.54 -4.45
N PHE A 126 -13.87 -8.76 -4.02
CA PHE A 126 -14.48 -9.98 -4.54
C PHE A 126 -15.58 -10.46 -3.60
N ILE A 127 -16.79 -10.62 -4.13
CA ILE A 127 -17.95 -11.13 -3.39
C ILE A 127 -18.32 -12.49 -4.00
N MET A 128 -18.23 -13.55 -3.21
CA MET A 128 -18.47 -14.94 -3.61
C MET A 128 -19.58 -15.55 -2.74
N PRO A 129 -20.87 -15.25 -3.00
CA PRO A 129 -21.96 -15.88 -2.26
C PRO A 129 -22.12 -17.34 -2.65
N ASP A 130 -22.58 -18.18 -1.72
CA ASP A 130 -22.80 -19.60 -2.00
C ASP A 130 -23.88 -19.80 -3.08
N GLY A 131 -23.53 -20.54 -4.13
CA GLY A 131 -24.46 -20.86 -5.22
C GLY A 131 -24.78 -19.68 -6.15
N GLU A 132 -24.12 -18.54 -5.99
CA GLU A 132 -24.23 -17.38 -6.88
C GLU A 132 -22.91 -17.11 -7.63
N PRO A 133 -22.96 -16.40 -8.77
CA PRO A 133 -21.75 -15.97 -9.46
C PRO A 133 -20.89 -15.03 -8.62
N LEU A 134 -19.57 -15.16 -8.75
CA LEU A 134 -18.59 -14.20 -8.26
C LEU A 134 -18.89 -12.79 -8.80
N GLN A 135 -18.74 -11.78 -7.95
CA GLN A 135 -18.72 -10.37 -8.32
C GLN A 135 -17.36 -9.77 -7.99
N CYS A 136 -16.83 -8.94 -8.89
CA CYS A 136 -15.58 -8.22 -8.72
C CYS A 136 -15.85 -6.72 -8.82
N ILE A 137 -15.49 -5.96 -7.79
CA ILE A 137 -15.81 -4.55 -7.65
C ILE A 137 -14.51 -3.75 -7.48
N SER A 138 -14.31 -2.81 -8.38
CA SER A 138 -13.20 -1.85 -8.46
C SER A 138 -13.70 -0.55 -9.10
N SER A 139 -12.87 0.48 -9.21
CA SER A 139 -13.16 1.63 -10.08
C SER A 139 -13.06 1.28 -11.57
N ASN A 140 -12.16 0.36 -11.92
CA ASN A 140 -12.05 -0.13 -13.29
C ASN A 140 -13.19 -1.11 -13.59
N PRO A 141 -13.82 -1.05 -14.78
CA PRO A 141 -14.87 -1.99 -15.15
C PRO A 141 -14.35 -3.43 -15.18
N SER A 142 -15.07 -4.33 -14.50
CA SER A 142 -14.85 -5.77 -14.57
C SER A 142 -15.96 -6.42 -15.39
N HIS A 143 -15.65 -7.44 -16.19
CA HIS A 143 -16.66 -8.22 -16.91
C HIS A 143 -16.20 -9.65 -17.18
N PHE A 144 -17.16 -10.56 -17.30
CA PHE A 144 -16.90 -11.92 -17.77
C PHE A 144 -17.03 -11.98 -19.30
N ASP A 145 -16.08 -12.61 -19.97
CA ASP A 145 -16.19 -12.89 -21.41
C ASP A 145 -17.05 -14.13 -21.71
N GLU A 146 -17.17 -14.49 -22.99
CA GLU A 146 -17.95 -15.65 -23.44
C GLU A 146 -17.41 -16.99 -22.93
N ASP A 147 -16.11 -17.05 -22.60
CA ASP A 147 -15.43 -18.23 -22.07
C ASP A 147 -15.49 -18.30 -20.53
N GLY A 148 -16.06 -17.26 -19.89
CA GLY A 148 -16.20 -17.16 -18.44
C GLY A 148 -14.96 -16.63 -17.74
N HIS A 149 -14.01 -16.02 -18.47
CA HIS A 149 -12.88 -15.35 -17.86
C HIS A 149 -13.26 -13.97 -17.34
N LEU A 150 -12.83 -13.68 -16.12
CA LEU A 150 -12.94 -12.35 -15.53
C LEU A 150 -11.86 -11.44 -16.13
N ASN A 151 -12.30 -10.43 -16.88
CA ASN A 151 -11.45 -9.41 -17.46
C ASN A 151 -11.53 -8.15 -16.59
N LEU A 152 -10.37 -7.72 -16.12
CA LEU A 152 -10.17 -6.54 -15.29
C LEU A 152 -8.83 -5.90 -15.69
N GLU A 153 -8.82 -4.57 -15.78
CA GLU A 153 -7.61 -3.81 -16.06
C GLU A 153 -7.02 -3.27 -14.74
N PHE A 154 -5.72 -3.47 -14.55
CA PHE A 154 -4.91 -2.85 -13.50
C PHE A 154 -4.06 -1.76 -14.14
N ASN A 155 -3.98 -0.59 -13.51
CA ASN A 155 -3.37 0.58 -14.13
C ASN A 155 -2.42 1.29 -13.19
N ASN A 156 -1.27 1.71 -13.70
CA ASN A 156 -0.25 2.44 -12.92
C ASN A 156 -0.71 3.82 -12.38
N TYR A 157 -1.94 4.23 -12.68
CA TYR A 157 -2.52 5.48 -12.20
C TYR A 157 -4.01 5.26 -11.92
N PRO A 158 -4.34 4.51 -10.86
CA PRO A 158 -5.70 4.13 -10.54
C PRO A 158 -6.51 5.34 -10.05
N CYS A 159 -7.83 5.14 -9.95
CA CYS A 159 -8.64 6.09 -9.19
C CYS A 159 -8.13 6.12 -7.74
N GLN A 160 -8.03 7.31 -7.14
CA GLN A 160 -7.32 7.47 -5.88
C GLN A 160 -7.87 8.65 -5.07
N ILE A 161 -7.73 8.55 -3.76
CA ILE A 161 -8.04 9.61 -2.81
C ILE A 161 -6.74 10.35 -2.51
N HIS A 162 -6.74 11.67 -2.59
CA HIS A 162 -5.58 12.49 -2.27
C HIS A 162 -5.66 13.04 -0.85
N SER A 163 -4.49 13.26 -0.24
CA SER A 163 -4.35 13.77 1.12
C SER A 163 -4.88 15.20 1.31
N ASP A 164 -5.13 15.93 0.23
CA ASP A 164 -5.77 17.26 0.23
C ASP A 164 -7.32 17.18 0.16
N GLY A 165 -7.87 15.96 0.19
CA GLY A 165 -9.30 15.69 0.09
C GLY A 165 -9.84 15.64 -1.33
N SER A 166 -9.02 15.88 -2.35
CA SER A 166 -9.43 15.70 -3.74
C SER A 166 -9.51 14.22 -4.14
N LEU A 167 -10.32 13.93 -5.16
CA LEU A 167 -10.48 12.59 -5.71
C LEU A 167 -10.06 12.59 -7.18
N HIS A 168 -9.29 11.59 -7.57
CA HIS A 168 -9.11 11.22 -8.96
C HIS A 168 -10.01 10.02 -9.26
N GLY A 169 -11.02 10.22 -10.10
CA GLY A 169 -12.04 9.20 -10.39
C GLY A 169 -13.31 9.35 -9.55
N GLU A 170 -14.11 8.29 -9.50
CA GLU A 170 -15.39 8.25 -8.79
C GLU A 170 -15.48 7.04 -7.86
N TRP A 171 -16.26 7.20 -6.79
CA TRP A 171 -16.58 6.13 -5.87
C TRP A 171 -17.47 5.07 -6.52
N THR A 172 -17.05 3.82 -6.47
CA THR A 172 -17.94 2.67 -6.68
C THR A 172 -18.58 2.30 -5.35
N LYS A 173 -19.88 2.58 -5.22
CA LYS A 173 -20.67 2.33 -4.01
C LYS A 173 -21.79 1.33 -4.26
N GLY A 174 -22.15 0.56 -3.26
CA GLY A 174 -23.32 -0.30 -3.34
C GLY A 174 -23.60 -1.04 -2.04
N GLU A 175 -24.71 -1.75 -2.05
CA GLU A 175 -25.15 -2.61 -0.96
C GLU A 175 -25.85 -3.84 -1.54
N ARG A 176 -25.80 -4.96 -0.82
CA ARG A 176 -26.55 -6.17 -1.15
C ARG A 176 -26.83 -7.00 0.09
N SER A 177 -27.85 -7.85 0.02
CA SER A 177 -27.96 -8.98 0.95
C SER A 177 -26.83 -9.98 0.72
N PHE A 178 -26.27 -10.49 1.82
CA PHE A 178 -25.20 -11.46 1.84
C PHE A 178 -25.35 -12.34 3.08
N ASP A 179 -25.79 -13.58 2.89
CA ASP A 179 -26.05 -14.53 3.98
C ASP A 179 -24.87 -15.47 4.22
N THR A 180 -24.37 -16.14 3.17
CA THR A 180 -23.21 -17.05 3.25
C THR A 180 -22.28 -16.93 2.05
N GLY A 181 -21.03 -17.35 2.25
CA GLY A 181 -19.99 -17.35 1.24
C GLY A 181 -18.71 -16.64 1.71
N SER A 182 -17.91 -16.17 0.76
CA SER A 182 -16.64 -15.47 1.02
C SER A 182 -16.64 -14.05 0.46
N ILE A 183 -16.06 -13.12 1.21
CA ILE A 183 -15.77 -11.75 0.80
C ILE A 183 -14.25 -11.57 0.88
N LEU A 184 -13.63 -11.06 -0.18
CA LEU A 184 -12.20 -10.80 -0.22
C LEU A 184 -11.95 -9.35 -0.62
N MET A 185 -11.03 -8.68 0.06
CA MET A 185 -10.51 -7.36 -0.27
C MET A 185 -9.02 -7.51 -0.53
N MET A 186 -8.49 -7.02 -1.65
CA MET A 186 -7.11 -7.25 -2.07
C MET A 186 -6.49 -6.00 -2.68
N SER A 187 -5.19 -5.76 -2.45
CA SER A 187 -4.41 -4.80 -3.25
C SER A 187 -4.32 -5.25 -4.72
N ASP A 188 -3.82 -4.38 -5.59
CA ASP A 188 -3.81 -4.59 -7.04
C ASP A 188 -3.03 -5.87 -7.44
N ALA A 189 -1.82 -6.08 -6.92
CA ALA A 189 -0.94 -7.21 -7.25
C ALA A 189 -1.58 -8.55 -6.83
N MET A 190 -2.19 -8.58 -5.64
CA MET A 190 -2.91 -9.76 -5.14
C MET A 190 -4.19 -10.01 -5.93
N SER A 191 -4.90 -8.95 -6.33
CA SER A 191 -6.10 -9.03 -7.18
C SER A 191 -5.76 -9.56 -8.57
N ALA A 192 -4.67 -9.08 -9.17
CA ALA A 192 -4.18 -9.52 -10.47
C ALA A 192 -3.80 -11.01 -10.46
N TRP A 193 -3.08 -11.44 -9.41
CA TRP A 193 -2.80 -12.85 -9.19
C TRP A 193 -4.11 -13.66 -9.07
N PHE A 194 -5.05 -13.23 -8.23
CA PHE A 194 -6.30 -13.94 -7.98
C PHE A 194 -7.12 -14.13 -9.27
N VAL A 195 -7.29 -13.07 -10.06
CA VAL A 195 -7.98 -13.10 -11.36
C VAL A 195 -7.26 -14.04 -12.35
N SER A 196 -5.93 -13.97 -12.41
CA SER A 196 -5.13 -14.85 -13.26
C SER A 196 -5.33 -16.33 -12.91
N GLN A 197 -5.36 -16.68 -11.63
CA GLN A 197 -5.61 -18.05 -11.18
C GLN A 197 -7.04 -18.52 -11.52
N LEU A 198 -8.05 -17.67 -11.30
CA LEU A 198 -9.44 -17.96 -11.67
C LEU A 198 -9.57 -18.26 -13.16
N ASN A 199 -8.96 -17.42 -14.01
CA ASN A 199 -9.02 -17.59 -15.46
C ASN A 199 -8.27 -18.84 -15.95
N GLN A 200 -7.34 -19.36 -15.16
CA GLN A 200 -6.69 -20.66 -15.43
C GLN A 200 -7.50 -21.87 -14.95
N GLY A 201 -8.70 -21.65 -14.36
CA GLY A 201 -9.54 -22.70 -13.80
C GLY A 201 -8.99 -23.29 -12.49
N LEU A 202 -8.14 -22.55 -11.79
CA LEU A 202 -7.61 -22.92 -10.48
C LEU A 202 -8.51 -22.40 -9.36
N SER A 203 -8.27 -22.87 -8.13
CA SER A 203 -8.98 -22.44 -6.92
C SER A 203 -8.10 -21.54 -6.05
N PRO A 204 -7.94 -20.24 -6.38
CA PRO A 204 -7.12 -19.35 -5.57
C PRO A 204 -7.68 -19.15 -4.15
N LEU A 205 -9.00 -19.21 -3.97
CA LEU A 205 -9.64 -19.15 -2.65
C LEU A 205 -9.18 -20.31 -1.74
N ASP A 206 -9.04 -21.53 -2.28
CA ASP A 206 -8.55 -22.68 -1.51
C ASP A 206 -7.09 -22.49 -1.08
N GLN A 207 -6.27 -21.89 -1.97
CA GLN A 207 -4.87 -21.58 -1.68
C GLN A 207 -4.78 -20.55 -0.55
N LEU A 208 -5.53 -19.45 -0.63
CA LEU A 208 -5.55 -18.42 0.41
C LEU A 208 -6.16 -18.94 1.73
N ASN A 209 -7.17 -19.81 1.67
CA ASN A 209 -7.75 -20.43 2.86
C ASN A 209 -6.77 -21.35 3.59
N ALA A 210 -5.78 -21.91 2.90
CA ALA A 210 -4.75 -22.75 3.52
C ALA A 210 -3.72 -21.95 4.32
N ILE A 211 -3.59 -20.64 4.08
CA ILE A 211 -2.66 -19.75 4.77
C ILE A 211 -3.15 -19.52 6.20
N THR A 212 -2.26 -19.69 7.18
CA THR A 212 -2.64 -19.63 8.60
C THR A 212 -2.15 -18.37 9.31
N ASP A 213 -1.03 -17.80 8.89
CA ASP A 213 -0.43 -16.59 9.44
C ASP A 213 0.33 -15.78 8.37
N ASN A 214 0.91 -14.64 8.77
CA ASN A 214 1.67 -13.78 7.86
C ASN A 214 2.98 -14.42 7.37
N ASP A 215 3.61 -15.32 8.14
CA ASP A 215 4.86 -15.97 7.72
C ASP A 215 4.55 -17.00 6.60
N ASP A 216 3.44 -17.72 6.72
CA ASP A 216 2.88 -18.56 5.65
C ASP A 216 2.52 -17.72 4.42
N PHE A 217 1.92 -16.54 4.62
CA PHE A 217 1.55 -15.63 3.53
C PHE A 217 2.78 -15.11 2.78
N GLU A 218 3.81 -14.65 3.49
CA GLU A 218 5.07 -14.21 2.89
C GLU A 218 5.72 -15.35 2.11
N SER A 219 5.74 -16.56 2.66
CA SER A 219 6.26 -17.74 1.99
C SER A 219 5.48 -18.08 0.71
N PHE A 220 4.16 -17.96 0.76
CA PHE A 220 3.27 -18.15 -0.36
C PHE A 220 3.52 -17.12 -1.47
N VAL A 221 3.57 -15.83 -1.12
CA VAL A 221 3.85 -14.72 -2.06
C VAL A 221 5.21 -14.90 -2.72
N GLU A 222 6.25 -15.21 -1.95
CA GLU A 222 7.60 -15.45 -2.45
C GLU A 222 7.67 -16.63 -3.44
N GLU A 223 6.88 -17.69 -3.20
CA GLU A 223 6.78 -18.80 -4.15
C GLU A 223 6.06 -18.39 -5.44
N GLN A 224 4.95 -17.63 -5.35
CA GLN A 224 4.24 -17.12 -6.53
C GLN A 224 5.11 -16.15 -7.35
N TYR A 225 5.89 -15.30 -6.69
CA TYR A 225 6.85 -14.40 -7.31
C TYR A 225 7.95 -15.18 -8.07
N LYS A 226 8.55 -16.20 -7.44
CA LYS A 226 9.54 -17.08 -8.09
C LYS A 226 8.98 -17.80 -9.33
N GLN A 227 7.70 -18.12 -9.30
CA GLN A 227 6.99 -18.76 -10.42
C GLN A 227 6.53 -17.76 -11.50
N GLN A 228 6.80 -16.46 -11.32
CA GLN A 228 6.35 -15.37 -12.21
C GLN A 228 4.81 -15.29 -12.31
N ALA A 229 4.10 -15.77 -11.28
CA ALA A 229 2.65 -15.71 -11.19
C ALA A 229 2.16 -14.42 -10.52
N LEU A 230 3.04 -13.72 -9.81
CA LEU A 230 2.75 -12.53 -9.03
C LEU A 230 3.91 -11.52 -9.21
N GLU A 231 3.57 -10.25 -9.40
CA GLU A 231 4.55 -9.16 -9.56
C GLU A 231 5.10 -8.74 -8.20
N SER A 232 6.30 -8.14 -8.18
CA SER A 232 6.86 -7.67 -6.90
C SER A 232 6.20 -6.37 -6.50
N ASP A 233 5.27 -6.42 -5.55
CA ASP A 233 4.69 -5.22 -4.93
C ASP A 233 4.38 -5.38 -3.44
N ASP A 234 3.75 -4.39 -2.81
CA ASP A 234 3.10 -4.65 -1.53
C ASP A 234 1.84 -5.51 -1.75
N GLU A 235 1.70 -6.58 -0.99
CA GLU A 235 0.60 -7.51 -1.15
C GLU A 235 -0.24 -7.58 0.11
N SER A 236 -1.52 -7.22 -0.01
CA SER A 236 -2.48 -7.24 1.10
C SER A 236 -3.77 -7.96 0.75
N VAL A 237 -4.34 -8.64 1.74
CA VAL A 237 -5.62 -9.35 1.60
C VAL A 237 -6.39 -9.37 2.92
N ILE A 238 -7.71 -9.14 2.86
CA ILE A 238 -8.67 -9.44 3.91
C ILE A 238 -9.64 -10.48 3.36
N MET A 239 -9.90 -11.54 4.12
CA MET A 239 -10.86 -12.60 3.80
C MET A 239 -11.88 -12.73 4.92
N ILE A 240 -13.15 -12.72 4.57
CA ILE A 240 -14.26 -12.93 5.49
C ILE A 240 -15.10 -14.07 4.95
N THR A 241 -15.24 -15.13 5.74
CA THR A 241 -16.09 -16.28 5.40
C THR A 241 -17.27 -16.35 6.36
N ILE A 242 -18.47 -16.49 5.81
CA ILE A 242 -19.71 -16.67 6.56
C ILE A 242 -20.28 -18.02 6.18
N ASP A 243 -20.31 -18.94 7.14
CA ASP A 243 -20.90 -20.26 6.97
C ASP A 243 -22.32 -20.29 7.56
N ASP A 244 -23.23 -21.01 6.90
CA ASP A 244 -24.59 -21.33 7.38
C ASP A 244 -24.60 -22.13 8.71
N LYS A 245 -23.44 -22.65 9.12
CA LYS A 245 -23.29 -23.46 10.32
C LYS A 245 -22.88 -22.59 11.51
N LEU A 246 -23.88 -22.15 12.27
CA LEU A 246 -23.69 -21.98 13.71
C LEU A 246 -24.50 -23.04 14.44
N PRO A 247 -23.87 -24.01 15.14
CA PRO A 247 -24.19 -24.13 16.55
C PRO A 247 -23.70 -22.86 17.24
N GLU A 248 -24.54 -22.29 18.10
CA GLU A 248 -24.21 -21.14 18.94
C GLU A 248 -22.84 -21.33 19.62
N HIS A 249 -22.01 -20.27 19.56
CA HIS A 249 -20.69 -20.08 20.19
C HIS A 249 -19.44 -20.63 19.46
N GLU A 250 -18.70 -19.73 18.80
CA GLU A 250 -17.34 -19.29 19.16
C GLU A 250 -16.81 -18.38 18.03
N ASP A 251 -16.67 -17.08 18.29
CA ASP A 251 -15.90 -16.19 17.43
C ASP A 251 -14.42 -16.55 17.62
N VAL A 252 -13.88 -17.39 16.72
CA VAL A 252 -12.45 -17.66 16.66
C VAL A 252 -11.80 -16.51 15.89
N ILE A 253 -11.38 -15.50 16.63
CA ILE A 253 -10.54 -14.41 16.13
C ILE A 253 -9.09 -14.91 16.20
N THR A 254 -8.49 -15.23 15.05
CA THR A 254 -7.03 -15.31 14.93
C THR A 254 -6.49 -13.92 14.59
N ASP A 255 -6.35 -13.08 15.61
CA ASP A 255 -5.59 -11.83 15.53
C ASP A 255 -4.10 -12.18 15.68
N THR A 256 -3.37 -12.11 14.56
CA THR A 256 -1.91 -12.23 14.55
C THR A 256 -1.25 -10.87 14.36
N THR A 257 -1.78 -9.81 14.98
CA THR A 257 -0.95 -8.65 15.34
C THR A 257 -0.16 -8.97 16.61
N LYS A 258 1.12 -9.34 16.48
CA LYS A 258 2.03 -9.43 17.64
C LYS A 258 2.25 -8.03 18.22
N THR A 259 1.45 -7.65 19.21
CA THR A 259 1.82 -6.66 20.22
C THR A 259 2.15 -7.39 21.52
N GLU A 260 3.43 -7.49 21.84
CA GLU A 260 3.88 -7.92 23.17
C GLU A 260 3.44 -6.87 24.20
N THR A 261 2.44 -7.20 25.02
CA THR A 261 2.15 -6.47 26.25
C THR A 261 2.65 -7.28 27.44
N ALA A 262 3.64 -6.74 28.16
CA ALA A 262 3.99 -7.15 29.50
C ALA A 262 3.71 -5.98 30.45
N ASP A 263 2.78 -6.18 31.37
CA ASP A 263 2.31 -5.16 32.29
C ASP A 263 3.17 -5.17 33.59
N LYS A 264 3.78 -4.01 33.86
CA LYS A 264 4.19 -3.40 35.15
C LYS A 264 5.51 -3.82 35.80
N GLU A 265 6.50 -2.92 35.80
CA GLU A 265 6.75 -1.92 36.88
C GLU A 265 7.88 -0.95 36.46
N ASP A 266 7.83 0.27 36.99
CA ASP A 266 8.68 1.43 36.70
C ASP A 266 10.20 1.15 36.61
N GLU A 267 10.84 1.52 35.50
CA GLU A 267 12.19 2.13 35.46
C GLU A 267 12.57 2.63 34.04
N ASN A 268 13.16 3.83 33.97
CA ASN A 268 13.65 4.52 32.77
C ASN A 268 14.48 3.63 31.82
N VAL A 269 14.06 3.42 30.55
CA VAL A 269 14.94 2.89 29.48
C VAL A 269 14.70 3.56 28.11
N SER A 270 15.62 4.46 27.77
CA SER A 270 16.22 4.79 26.46
C SER A 270 15.60 4.22 25.16
N MET A 271 15.07 5.10 24.30
CA MET A 271 14.91 4.88 22.87
C MET A 271 16.26 4.76 22.15
N LYS A 272 16.74 3.53 21.97
CA LYS A 272 17.75 3.16 20.97
C LYS A 272 17.40 1.76 20.51
N ASP A 273 16.75 1.67 19.35
CA ASP A 273 16.91 0.58 18.37
C ASP A 273 15.92 0.80 17.21
N PHE A 274 16.13 1.89 16.45
CA PHE A 274 15.61 2.05 15.10
C PHE A 274 16.75 2.62 14.26
N CYS A 275 17.62 1.73 13.78
CA CYS A 275 18.62 2.05 12.78
C CYS A 275 19.23 0.76 12.23
N LYS A 276 18.65 0.24 11.14
CA LYS A 276 19.42 -0.45 10.13
C LYS A 276 19.01 0.05 8.74
N LYS A 277 20.06 0.24 7.94
CA LYS A 277 20.12 0.89 6.64
C LYS A 277 19.30 0.14 5.59
N GLU A 278 18.52 0.88 4.82
CA GLU A 278 18.24 0.52 3.43
C GLU A 278 19.25 1.19 2.50
N SER A 279 19.53 0.52 1.38
CA SER A 279 20.42 1.01 0.34
C SER A 279 19.67 1.91 -0.65
N ILE A 280 20.34 2.99 -1.02
CA ILE A 280 19.90 4.09 -1.90
C ILE A 280 19.56 3.64 -3.36
N ASP A 281 19.66 2.36 -3.68
CA ASP A 281 19.56 1.87 -5.06
C ASP A 281 18.10 1.77 -5.56
N ASP A 282 17.09 1.78 -4.68
CA ASP A 282 15.69 1.51 -5.06
C ASP A 282 14.87 2.76 -5.49
N ILE A 283 15.43 3.98 -5.40
CA ILE A 283 14.69 5.24 -5.64
C ILE A 283 14.84 5.77 -7.08
N ILE A 284 15.71 5.22 -7.93
CA ILE A 284 16.16 5.92 -9.16
C ILE A 284 15.56 5.38 -10.47
N ASP A 285 14.85 4.25 -10.49
CA ASP A 285 14.52 3.59 -11.77
C ASP A 285 13.29 4.12 -12.54
N ASN A 286 12.51 5.10 -12.04
CA ASN A 286 11.24 5.53 -12.69
C ASN A 286 11.10 7.01 -13.09
N ALA A 287 12.17 7.82 -13.10
CA ALA A 287 12.06 9.21 -13.57
C ALA A 287 12.15 9.32 -15.10
N ASP A 288 11.01 9.38 -15.79
CA ASP A 288 10.93 9.62 -17.24
C ASP A 288 11.19 11.10 -17.59
N GLU A 289 11.98 11.34 -18.63
CA GLU A 289 12.48 12.66 -19.04
C GLU A 289 11.41 13.45 -19.80
N THR A 290 10.59 14.26 -19.12
CA THR A 290 9.96 15.39 -19.83
C THR A 290 9.58 16.54 -18.90
N ILE A 291 9.86 17.77 -19.36
CA ILE A 291 9.44 19.06 -18.79
C ILE A 291 10.39 19.64 -17.71
N LEU A 292 11.60 19.99 -18.13
CA LEU A 292 12.45 20.97 -17.44
C LEU A 292 12.69 22.19 -18.33
N THR A 293 11.64 22.96 -18.62
CA THR A 293 11.79 24.37 -18.98
C THR A 293 10.59 25.15 -18.50
N GLU A 294 10.87 26.24 -17.79
CA GLU A 294 9.96 27.32 -17.37
C GLU A 294 9.32 27.16 -15.98
N ASN A 295 10.04 27.59 -14.95
CA ASN A 295 9.75 28.87 -14.28
C ASN A 295 10.64 29.03 -13.02
N LEU A 296 11.66 29.87 -13.11
CA LEU A 296 12.38 30.41 -11.97
C LEU A 296 12.29 31.93 -12.02
N ASN A 297 11.46 32.49 -11.17
CA ASN A 297 11.52 33.83 -10.58
C ASN A 297 10.81 33.69 -9.22
N GLU A 298 11.19 34.27 -8.10
CA GLU A 298 12.29 35.12 -7.61
C GLU A 298 12.18 34.92 -6.08
N GLU A 299 13.26 34.56 -5.38
CA GLU A 299 13.67 35.21 -4.11
C GLU A 299 14.82 34.46 -3.40
N GLU A 300 15.79 35.29 -3.01
CA GLU A 300 16.84 35.14 -2.00
C GLU A 300 18.07 34.26 -2.29
N THR A 301 19.00 34.95 -2.94
CA THR A 301 20.46 34.88 -2.95
C THR A 301 21.12 34.62 -1.60
N GLU A 302 21.75 33.45 -1.44
CA GLU A 302 23.10 33.32 -0.84
C GLU A 302 23.79 31.97 -1.17
N ILE A 303 23.73 31.50 -2.43
CA ILE A 303 24.52 30.32 -2.87
C ILE A 303 24.88 30.46 -4.36
N THR A 304 25.81 31.35 -4.72
CA THR A 304 26.08 31.68 -6.14
C THR A 304 27.46 31.32 -6.69
N GLU A 305 28.32 30.55 -6.00
CA GLU A 305 29.55 30.04 -6.64
C GLU A 305 29.63 28.51 -6.77
N GLU A 306 29.08 27.72 -5.83
CA GLU A 306 29.11 26.24 -5.96
C GLU A 306 28.05 25.69 -6.93
N ALA A 307 26.89 26.35 -7.06
CA ALA A 307 25.82 25.93 -7.97
C ALA A 307 26.19 26.11 -9.46
N MET A 308 27.07 27.05 -9.77
CA MET A 308 27.49 27.34 -11.15
C MET A 308 28.53 26.34 -11.67
N VAL A 309 29.40 25.82 -10.79
CA VAL A 309 30.37 24.77 -11.12
C VAL A 309 29.67 23.42 -11.33
N LEU A 310 28.62 23.13 -10.55
CA LEU A 310 27.81 21.92 -10.75
C LEU A 310 26.98 21.97 -12.05
N ASN A 311 26.34 23.10 -12.39
CA ASN A 311 25.50 23.21 -13.59
C ASN A 311 26.31 23.07 -14.91
N THR A 312 27.55 23.57 -14.95
CA THR A 312 28.42 23.41 -16.13
C THR A 312 28.95 21.98 -16.27
N THR A 313 29.09 21.27 -15.16
CA THR A 313 29.45 19.84 -15.14
C THR A 313 28.25 18.95 -15.45
N PHE A 314 27.03 19.40 -15.12
CA PHE A 314 25.76 18.70 -15.33
C PHE A 314 25.37 18.62 -16.82
N LYS A 315 25.63 19.67 -17.61
CA LYS A 315 25.28 19.70 -19.05
C LYS A 315 26.23 18.93 -19.97
N ALA A 316 27.38 18.46 -19.49
CA ALA A 316 28.41 17.83 -20.33
C ALA A 316 28.58 16.32 -20.10
N HIS A 317 27.69 15.65 -19.35
CA HIS A 317 27.93 14.26 -18.89
C HIS A 317 26.76 13.29 -19.07
N PHE A 318 25.78 13.58 -19.92
CA PHE A 318 24.72 12.62 -20.26
C PHE A 318 25.20 11.59 -21.29
N SER A 319 25.78 10.50 -20.77
CA SER A 319 25.86 9.18 -21.41
C SER A 319 25.77 8.13 -20.31
N LEU A 320 24.64 7.41 -20.30
CA LEU A 320 24.23 6.44 -19.28
C LEU A 320 25.30 5.39 -18.94
N GLU A 321 26.18 5.05 -19.89
CA GLU A 321 27.21 4.01 -19.71
C GLU A 321 28.39 4.45 -18.83
N ASN A 322 28.72 5.75 -18.78
CA ASN A 322 29.84 6.25 -17.99
C ASN A 322 29.50 6.37 -16.49
N TRP A 323 28.21 6.51 -16.16
CA TRP A 323 27.73 6.60 -14.78
C TRP A 323 27.83 5.25 -14.06
N LYS A 324 27.34 4.16 -14.67
CA LYS A 324 27.44 2.79 -14.11
C LYS A 324 28.90 2.38 -13.81
N LYS A 325 29.84 2.76 -14.69
CA LYS A 325 31.28 2.48 -14.51
C LYS A 325 31.94 3.32 -13.42
N LYS A 326 31.62 4.63 -13.32
CA LYS A 326 32.20 5.51 -12.30
C LYS A 326 31.59 5.29 -10.92
N PHE A 327 30.30 4.99 -10.82
CA PHE A 327 29.63 4.66 -9.57
C PHE A 327 30.16 3.33 -9.00
N SER A 328 30.34 2.30 -9.84
CA SER A 328 31.00 1.04 -9.45
C SER A 328 32.42 1.23 -8.91
N LEU A 329 33.19 2.18 -9.47
CA LEU A 329 34.54 2.50 -9.00
C LEU A 329 34.54 3.31 -7.70
N LEU A 330 33.55 4.19 -7.51
CA LEU A 330 33.38 4.98 -6.29
C LEU A 330 32.99 4.09 -5.10
N VAL A 331 32.02 3.19 -5.30
CA VAL A 331 31.58 2.19 -4.32
C VAL A 331 32.73 1.24 -3.94
N LYS A 332 33.53 0.77 -4.92
CA LYS A 332 34.73 -0.03 -4.65
C LYS A 332 35.80 0.73 -3.86
N SER A 333 35.96 2.02 -4.09
CA SER A 333 36.97 2.84 -3.38
C SER A 333 36.59 3.14 -1.93
N ILE A 334 35.29 3.24 -1.63
CA ILE A 334 34.75 3.46 -0.29
C ILE A 334 34.79 2.16 0.52
N TRP A 335 34.43 1.03 -0.10
CA TRP A 335 34.53 -0.30 0.52
C TRP A 335 35.99 -0.68 0.86
N PHE A 336 36.96 -0.32 0.02
CA PHE A 336 38.38 -0.61 0.26
C PHE A 336 39.02 0.25 1.38
N ARG A 337 38.44 1.42 1.69
CA ARG A 337 38.91 2.29 2.77
C ARG A 337 38.34 1.92 4.14
N GLN A 338 37.15 1.33 4.20
CA GLN A 338 36.54 0.89 5.46
C GLN A 338 37.05 -0.45 5.98
N ASN A 339 37.62 -1.31 5.11
CA ASN A 339 38.15 -2.62 5.49
C ASN A 339 39.67 -2.66 5.76
N ASN A 340 40.35 -1.51 5.82
CA ASN A 340 41.80 -1.42 6.08
C ASN A 340 42.14 -0.32 7.12
N SER A 341 41.27 -0.04 8.10
CA SER A 341 41.55 0.87 9.22
C SER A 341 41.26 0.19 10.55
#